data_AF-A0A8B9N8E0-F1
#
_entry.id   AF-A0A8B9N8E0-F1
#
_cell.length_a   1.000
_cell.length_b   1.000
_cell.length_c   1.000
_cell.angle_alpha   90.00
_cell.angle_beta   90.00
_cell.angle_gamma   90.00
#
_symmetry.space_group_name_H-M   'P 1'
#
loop_
_entity.id
_entity.type
_entity.pdbx_description
1 polymer ?
#
loop_
_entity_poly.entity_id
_entity_poly.type
_entity_poly.pdbx_seq_one_letter_code
_entity_poly.pdbx_strand_id
1 'polypeptide(L)'
;GACAGRGPRRRPRLLPSPRPARAEAGGQAYYTALINVTVLSPERGGPTLLRIDRGRYGQDSPKVEVKGLLVAPVPINGVADRLGCDPRTRFQVPPNTKQWIALLQRGNCTFREKILRAASHNATAVVIYNNISSEEPVTMTHQGK
;
A
#
# COMPACT_ATOMS: atom_id res chain seq x y z
N GLY A 1 22.16 9.02 39.81
CA GLY A 1 21.28 7.90 39.44
C GLY A 1 21.55 7.54 38.00
N ALA A 2 21.91 6.28 37.74
CA ALA A 2 22.21 5.77 36.40
C ALA A 2 21.02 4.98 35.86
N CYS A 3 20.66 5.20 34.59
CA CYS A 3 19.80 4.32 33.82
C CYS A 3 20.51 3.96 32.51
N ALA A 4 20.86 2.68 32.37
CA ALA A 4 21.27 2.07 31.11
C ALA A 4 20.14 1.16 30.64
N GLY A 5 19.68 1.35 29.39
CA GLY A 5 18.80 0.42 28.68
C GLY A 5 19.39 0.10 27.32
N ARG A 6 19.88 -1.13 27.13
CA ARG A 6 20.36 -1.64 25.84
C ARG A 6 19.16 -2.01 24.95
N GLY A 7 18.98 -1.31 23.83
CA GLY A 7 18.20 -1.76 22.68
C GLY A 7 19.13 -2.07 21.49
N PRO A 8 18.76 -2.98 20.57
CA PRO A 8 19.70 -3.56 19.62
C PRO A 8 20.23 -2.51 18.63
N ARG A 9 21.55 -2.54 18.40
CA ARG A 9 22.20 -1.83 17.30
C ARG A 9 21.65 -2.35 15.97
N ARG A 10 20.54 -1.81 15.50
CA ARG A 10 20.14 -1.95 14.10
C ARG A 10 21.12 -1.09 13.31
N ARG A 11 22.07 -1.75 12.63
CA ARG A 11 22.88 -1.13 11.58
C ARG A 11 21.95 -0.28 10.71
N PRO A 12 22.30 0.98 10.37
CA PRO A 12 21.56 1.69 9.35
C PRO A 12 21.73 0.89 8.06
N ARG A 13 20.71 0.11 7.68
CA ARG A 13 20.55 -0.31 6.29
C ARG A 13 20.36 1.00 5.55
N LEU A 14 21.36 1.38 4.76
CA LEU A 14 21.22 2.36 3.69
C LEU A 14 20.16 1.79 2.73
N LEU A 15 18.89 2.04 3.03
CA LEU A 15 17.84 1.86 2.05
C LEU A 15 18.12 2.88 0.93
N PRO A 16 18.06 2.48 -0.34
CA PRO A 16 18.17 3.44 -1.43
C PRO A 16 17.13 4.53 -1.21
N SER A 17 17.58 5.77 -1.12
CA SER A 17 16.68 6.91 -0.90
C SER A 17 15.71 6.98 -2.08
N PRO A 18 14.40 7.03 -1.81
CA PRO A 18 13.39 7.16 -2.85
C PRO A 18 13.68 8.45 -3.61
N ARG A 19 13.90 8.33 -4.92
CA ARG A 19 14.22 9.49 -5.75
C ARG A 19 12.96 10.36 -5.86
N PRO A 20 13.03 11.66 -5.57
CA PRO A 20 11.91 12.55 -5.83
C PRO A 20 11.63 12.54 -7.34
N ALA A 21 10.35 12.37 -7.71
CA ALA A 21 9.94 12.58 -9.08
C ALA A 21 9.76 14.09 -9.29
N ARG A 22 10.22 14.54 -10.45
CA ARG A 22 10.20 15.92 -10.93
C ARG A 22 8.86 16.61 -10.62
N ALA A 23 8.91 17.79 -10.01
CA ALA A 23 7.75 18.66 -9.85
C ALA A 23 7.30 19.15 -11.23
N GLU A 24 6.06 18.84 -11.61
CA GLU A 24 5.35 19.58 -12.67
C GLU A 24 5.21 21.04 -12.24
N ALA A 25 5.40 21.99 -13.16
CA ALA A 25 5.45 23.42 -12.88
C ALA A 25 4.13 23.90 -12.21
N GLY A 26 4.15 24.03 -10.88
CA GLY A 26 3.01 24.44 -10.04
C GLY A 26 2.49 23.38 -9.05
N GLY A 27 3.04 22.16 -9.03
CA GLY A 27 2.60 21.07 -8.14
C GLY A 27 3.51 20.83 -6.92
N GLN A 28 2.91 20.44 -5.78
CA GLN A 28 3.64 19.96 -4.60
C GLN A 28 4.60 18.81 -4.97
N ALA A 29 5.80 18.79 -4.38
CA ALA A 29 6.75 17.69 -4.56
C ALA A 29 6.14 16.35 -4.14
N TYR A 30 6.20 15.35 -5.02
CA TYR A 30 5.69 14.00 -4.77
C TYR A 30 6.76 12.94 -5.05
N TYR A 31 6.58 11.77 -4.42
CA TYR A 31 7.44 10.62 -4.63
C TYR A 31 6.69 9.59 -5.46
N THR A 32 7.31 9.14 -6.55
CA THR A 32 6.76 8.03 -7.33
C THR A 32 7.05 6.70 -6.65
N ALA A 33 6.12 5.76 -6.81
CA ALA A 33 6.19 4.40 -6.33
C ALA A 33 6.25 3.46 -7.54
N LEU A 34 7.29 2.64 -7.58
CA LEU A 34 7.39 1.54 -8.52
C LEU A 34 6.72 0.32 -7.90
N ILE A 35 5.68 -0.20 -8.57
CA ILE A 35 4.91 -1.34 -8.08
C ILE A 35 5.15 -2.51 -9.03
N ASN A 36 5.68 -3.60 -8.48
CA ASN A 36 5.88 -4.85 -9.20
C ASN A 36 4.91 -5.89 -8.65
N VAL A 37 3.95 -6.33 -9.45
CA VAL A 37 2.92 -7.30 -9.07
C VAL A 37 3.18 -8.60 -9.81
N THR A 38 3.40 -9.69 -9.09
CA THR A 38 3.50 -11.04 -9.67
C THR A 38 2.16 -11.73 -9.56
N VAL A 39 1.53 -12.02 -10.69
CA VAL A 39 0.25 -12.73 -10.77
C VAL A 39 0.52 -14.20 -11.05
N LEU A 40 0.05 -15.06 -10.15
CA LEU A 40 0.07 -16.51 -10.32
C LEU A 40 -1.32 -16.93 -10.82
N SER A 41 -1.43 -17.16 -12.13
CA SER A 41 -2.67 -17.67 -12.73
C SER A 41 -2.50 -19.16 -13.03
N PRO A 42 -3.41 -20.05 -12.60
CA PRO A 42 -3.33 -21.47 -12.97
C PRO A 42 -3.50 -21.70 -14.48
N GLU A 43 -4.20 -20.80 -15.16
CA GLU A 43 -4.48 -20.82 -16.61
C GLU A 43 -3.27 -20.48 -17.49
N ARG A 44 -2.32 -19.70 -16.97
CA ARG A 44 -1.08 -19.35 -17.68
C ARG A 44 0.03 -20.12 -16.99
N GLY A 45 0.71 -21.02 -17.69
CA GLY A 45 1.74 -21.93 -17.14
C GLY A 45 2.99 -21.28 -16.54
N GLY A 46 2.89 -20.10 -15.92
CA GLY A 46 3.94 -19.41 -15.22
C GLY A 46 3.50 -18.08 -14.59
N PRO A 47 4.28 -17.54 -13.64
CA PRO A 47 4.05 -16.23 -13.03
C PRO A 47 4.13 -15.12 -14.09
N THR A 48 3.14 -14.23 -14.12
CA THR A 48 3.17 -13.02 -14.94
C THR A 48 3.58 -11.84 -14.07
N LEU A 49 4.63 -11.11 -14.47
CA LEU A 49 5.07 -9.89 -13.77
C LEU A 49 4.47 -8.65 -14.43
N LEU A 50 3.68 -7.89 -13.67
CA LEU A 50 3.16 -6.58 -14.04
C LEU A 50 3.98 -5.48 -13.35
N ARG A 51 4.46 -4.52 -14.13
CA ARG A 51 5.22 -3.37 -13.62
C ARG A 51 4.39 -2.11 -13.81
N ILE A 52 4.22 -1.35 -12.73
CA ILE A 52 3.49 -0.08 -12.73
C ILE A 52 4.45 0.98 -12.17
N ASP A 53 4.86 1.90 -13.04
CA ASP A 53 5.83 2.97 -12.75
C ASP A 53 5.16 4.29 -12.36
N ARG A 54 3.85 4.40 -12.61
CA ARG A 54 3.07 5.61 -12.32
C ARG A 54 2.59 5.71 -10.87
N GLY A 55 2.88 4.77 -9.97
CA GLY A 55 2.42 4.88 -8.58
C GLY A 55 2.89 6.17 -7.89
N ARG A 56 2.15 6.67 -6.91
CA ARG A 56 2.60 7.76 -6.02
C ARG A 56 2.50 7.33 -4.56
N TYR A 57 3.51 7.65 -3.77
CA TYR A 57 3.42 7.49 -2.31
C TYR A 57 2.49 8.56 -1.73
N GLY A 58 1.77 8.22 -0.66
CA GLY A 58 1.07 9.23 0.14
C GLY A 58 2.07 10.23 0.74
N GLN A 59 1.66 11.49 0.90
CA GLN A 59 2.51 12.58 1.38
C GLN A 59 3.16 12.22 2.73
N ASP A 60 2.34 11.76 3.68
CA ASP A 60 2.74 11.36 5.03
C ASP A 60 3.20 9.89 5.13
N SER A 61 3.14 9.13 4.03
CA SER A 61 3.52 7.72 4.05
C SER A 61 5.04 7.53 4.16
N PRO A 62 5.52 6.51 4.90
CA PRO A 62 6.91 6.09 4.85
C PRO A 62 7.32 5.76 3.42
N LYS A 63 8.42 6.35 2.96
CA LYS A 63 8.95 6.16 1.60
C LYS A 63 9.93 4.98 1.59
N VAL A 64 9.45 3.81 1.96
CA VAL A 64 10.24 2.58 2.09
C VAL A 64 9.72 1.49 1.16
N GLU A 65 10.61 0.62 0.72
CA GLU A 65 10.21 -0.56 -0.06
C GLU A 65 9.45 -1.54 0.84
N VAL A 66 8.31 -2.03 0.36
CA VAL A 66 7.49 -3.06 1.02
C VAL A 66 7.26 -4.21 0.05
N LYS A 67 7.37 -5.45 0.54
CA LYS A 67 7.05 -6.67 -0.21
C LYS A 67 6.09 -7.52 0.60
N GLY A 68 5.08 -8.08 -0.05
CA GLY A 68 4.11 -8.92 0.61
C GLY A 68 3.06 -9.46 -0.35
N LEU A 69 2.22 -10.35 0.17
CA LEU A 69 1.06 -10.86 -0.56
C LEU A 69 0.04 -9.74 -0.80
N LEU A 70 -0.38 -9.52 -2.04
CA LEU A 70 -1.42 -8.55 -2.35
C LEU A 70 -2.81 -9.18 -2.12
N VAL A 71 -3.61 -8.59 -1.22
CA VAL A 71 -4.90 -9.15 -0.80
C VAL A 71 -6.01 -8.11 -0.95
N ALA A 72 -7.08 -8.48 -1.67
CA ALA A 72 -8.29 -7.68 -1.78
C ALA A 72 -9.29 -8.07 -0.67
N PRO A 73 -10.22 -7.18 -0.30
CA PRO A 73 -11.29 -7.51 0.63
C PRO A 73 -12.17 -8.67 0.17
N VAL A 74 -12.70 -9.42 1.13
CA VAL A 74 -13.70 -10.45 0.85
C VAL A 74 -15.05 -9.83 0.52
N PRO A 75 -15.86 -10.46 -0.35
CA PRO A 75 -17.23 -10.03 -0.60
C PRO A 75 -18.07 -10.03 0.67
N ILE A 76 -18.92 -9.02 0.78
CA ILE A 76 -19.85 -8.83 1.89
C ILE A 76 -21.25 -9.16 1.35
N ASN A 77 -21.91 -10.18 1.90
CA ASN A 77 -23.24 -10.63 1.43
C ASN A 77 -23.28 -10.94 -0.09
N GLY A 78 -22.18 -11.45 -0.66
CA GLY A 78 -22.07 -11.73 -2.11
C GLY A 78 -21.74 -10.50 -2.97
N VAL A 79 -21.62 -9.31 -2.38
CA VAL A 79 -21.23 -8.07 -3.08
C VAL A 79 -19.74 -7.80 -2.87
N ALA A 80 -19.00 -7.56 -3.96
CA ALA A 80 -17.58 -7.26 -3.88
C ALA A 80 -17.32 -5.89 -3.22
N ASP A 81 -16.87 -5.87 -1.96
CA ASP A 81 -16.47 -4.65 -1.26
C ASP A 81 -15.02 -4.27 -1.58
N ARG A 82 -14.75 -3.87 -2.82
CA ARG A 82 -13.41 -3.44 -3.23
C ARG A 82 -13.00 -2.10 -2.63
N LEU A 83 -13.96 -1.37 -2.06
CA LEU A 83 -13.73 -0.03 -1.52
C LEU A 83 -13.08 -0.09 -0.14
N GLY A 84 -13.39 -1.11 0.67
CA GLY A 84 -12.89 -1.22 2.04
C GLY A 84 -13.37 -0.06 2.93
N CYS A 85 -14.57 0.45 2.65
CA CYS A 85 -15.18 1.51 3.45
C CYS A 85 -16.04 0.92 4.58
N ASP A 86 -16.62 -0.25 4.37
CA ASP A 86 -17.57 -0.87 5.29
C ASP A 86 -16.89 -1.32 6.59
N PRO A 87 -17.45 -1.03 7.79
CA PRO A 87 -16.94 -1.55 9.07
C PRO A 87 -16.70 -3.07 9.08
N ARG A 88 -17.46 -3.82 8.28
CA ARG A 88 -17.43 -5.27 8.13
C ARG A 88 -16.47 -5.76 7.04
N THR A 89 -15.77 -4.88 6.32
CA THR A 89 -14.72 -5.29 5.38
C THR A 89 -13.71 -6.17 6.10
N ARG A 90 -13.40 -7.32 5.52
CA ARG A 90 -12.38 -8.24 6.03
C ARG A 90 -11.44 -8.63 4.91
N PHE A 91 -10.24 -9.04 5.29
CA PHE A 91 -9.23 -9.55 4.37
C PHE A 91 -8.95 -11.01 4.71
N GLN A 92 -8.96 -11.88 3.70
CA GLN A 92 -8.61 -13.28 3.89
C GLN A 92 -7.10 -13.46 3.69
N VAL A 93 -6.35 -13.19 4.75
CA VAL A 93 -4.89 -13.32 4.77
C VAL A 93 -4.54 -14.74 5.26
N PRO A 94 -3.73 -15.51 4.51
CA PRO A 94 -3.29 -16.81 4.98
C PRO A 94 -2.53 -16.69 6.31
N PRO A 95 -2.71 -17.63 7.26
CA PRO A 95 -2.18 -17.51 8.63
C PRO A 95 -0.64 -17.46 8.71
N ASN A 96 0.06 -17.93 7.67
CA ASN A 96 1.52 -17.92 7.61
C ASN A 96 2.10 -16.66 6.92
N THR A 97 1.24 -15.72 6.53
CA THR A 97 1.66 -14.51 5.81
C THR A 97 2.10 -13.43 6.79
N LYS A 98 3.42 -13.28 6.97
CA LYS A 98 4.02 -12.26 7.85
C LYS A 98 3.91 -10.83 7.32
N GLN A 99 3.90 -10.66 6.00
CA GLN A 99 3.81 -9.36 5.33
C GLN A 99 2.84 -9.46 4.16
N TRP A 100 1.84 -8.59 4.17
CA TRP A 100 0.81 -8.52 3.13
C TRP A 100 0.43 -7.06 2.89
N ILE A 101 -0.11 -6.81 1.72
CA ILE A 101 -0.44 -5.49 1.20
C ILE A 101 -1.93 -5.51 0.85
N ALA A 102 -2.68 -4.57 1.41
CA ALA A 102 -4.10 -4.44 1.10
C ALA A 102 -4.29 -3.76 -0.27
N LEU A 103 -5.13 -4.34 -1.12
CA LEU A 103 -5.55 -3.74 -2.39
C LEU A 103 -6.96 -3.18 -2.27
N LEU A 104 -7.09 -1.87 -2.39
CA LEU A 104 -8.37 -1.16 -2.26
C LEU A 104 -8.62 -0.27 -3.47
N GLN A 105 -9.88 -0.10 -3.83
CA GLN A 105 -10.31 0.78 -4.90
C GLN A 105 -10.60 2.17 -4.33
N ARG A 106 -10.25 3.21 -5.10
CA ARG A 106 -10.72 4.58 -4.86
C ARG A 106 -12.25 4.60 -4.96
N GLY A 107 -12.88 5.34 -4.04
CA GLY A 107 -14.33 5.55 -4.05
C GLY A 107 -14.73 6.52 -2.96
N ASN A 108 -15.84 6.23 -2.30
CA ASN A 108 -16.59 7.26 -1.58
C ASN A 108 -16.11 7.53 -0.14
N CYS A 109 -15.22 6.69 0.40
CA CYS A 109 -14.57 6.94 1.69
C CYS A 109 -13.15 7.48 1.52
N THR A 110 -12.64 8.09 2.57
CA THR A 110 -11.34 8.77 2.57
C THR A 110 -10.18 7.78 2.45
N PHE A 111 -9.03 8.25 1.95
CA PHE A 111 -7.79 7.46 1.95
C PHE A 111 -7.39 7.05 3.38
N ARG A 112 -7.61 7.93 4.36
CA ARG A 112 -7.32 7.66 5.76
C ARG A 112 -8.11 6.47 6.29
N GLU A 113 -9.41 6.41 6.07
CA GLU A 113 -10.25 5.29 6.54
C GLU A 113 -9.78 3.96 5.95
N LYS A 114 -9.48 3.94 4.65
CA LYS A 114 -8.93 2.77 3.96
C LYS A 114 -7.60 2.31 4.57
N ILE A 115 -6.70 3.26 4.83
CA ILE A 115 -5.38 3.00 5.42
C ILE A 115 -5.52 2.46 6.84
N LEU A 116 -6.35 3.10 7.67
CA LEU A 116 -6.59 2.68 9.06
C LEU A 116 -7.22 1.29 9.11
N ARG A 117 -8.17 1.00 8.23
CA ARG A 117 -8.83 -0.30 8.15
C ARG A 117 -7.87 -1.41 7.76
N ALA A 118 -7.02 -1.18 6.75
CA ALA A 118 -5.99 -2.14 6.40
C ALA A 118 -4.99 -2.34 7.55
N ALA A 119 -4.56 -1.25 8.20
CA ALA A 119 -3.67 -1.29 9.35
C ALA A 119 -4.27 -2.07 10.53
N SER A 120 -5.58 -1.97 10.80
CA SER A 120 -6.25 -2.77 11.84
C SER A 120 -6.28 -4.27 11.55
N HIS A 121 -6.05 -4.66 10.29
CA HIS A 121 -5.88 -6.05 9.88
C HIS A 121 -4.40 -6.47 9.76
N ASN A 122 -3.47 -5.67 10.30
CA ASN A 122 -2.03 -5.88 10.22
C ASN A 122 -1.48 -5.88 8.79
N ALA A 123 -2.07 -5.09 7.88
CA ALA A 123 -1.47 -4.84 6.58
C ALA A 123 -0.16 -4.07 6.74
N THR A 124 0.86 -4.46 5.99
CA THR A 124 2.17 -3.78 5.97
C THR A 124 2.13 -2.53 5.10
N ALA A 125 1.31 -2.54 4.04
CA ALA A 125 1.08 -1.40 3.16
C ALA A 125 -0.31 -1.48 2.53
N VAL A 126 -0.75 -0.39 1.90
CA VAL A 126 -2.02 -0.29 1.19
C VAL A 126 -1.78 0.30 -0.18
N VAL A 127 -2.28 -0.38 -1.21
CA VAL A 127 -2.33 0.10 -2.59
C VAL A 127 -3.76 0.51 -2.88
N ILE A 128 -3.96 1.79 -3.17
CA ILE A 128 -5.27 2.33 -3.54
C ILE A 128 -5.25 2.63 -5.04
N TYR A 129 -5.91 1.78 -5.83
CA TYR A 129 -5.98 1.95 -7.27
C TYR A 129 -7.18 2.82 -7.66
N ASN A 130 -7.00 3.64 -8.69
CA ASN A 130 -8.09 4.42 -9.25
C ASN A 130 -8.95 3.56 -10.19
N ASN A 131 -10.25 3.81 -10.26
CA ASN A 131 -11.16 3.11 -11.17
C ASN A 131 -11.12 3.70 -12.59
N ILE A 132 -10.44 4.83 -12.78
CA ILE A 132 -10.32 5.52 -14.06
C ILE A 132 -8.86 5.38 -14.51
N SER A 133 -8.61 4.54 -15.50
CA SER A 133 -7.27 4.24 -16.02
C SER A 133 -6.58 5.43 -16.69
N SER A 134 -7.35 6.42 -17.14
CA SER A 134 -6.86 7.63 -17.81
C SER A 134 -6.49 8.76 -16.84
N GLU A 135 -6.84 8.64 -15.55
CA GLU A 135 -6.52 9.68 -14.56
C GLU A 135 -5.10 9.50 -14.00
N GLU A 136 -4.42 10.63 -13.79
CA GLU A 136 -3.15 10.61 -13.11
C GLU A 136 -3.29 10.14 -11.65
N PRO A 137 -2.36 9.32 -11.16
CA PRO A 137 -2.34 8.93 -9.76
C PRO A 137 -2.18 10.14 -8.85
N VAL A 138 -3.01 10.19 -7.80
CA VAL A 138 -3.08 11.32 -6.88
C VAL A 138 -2.19 11.06 -5.66
N THR A 139 -1.51 12.10 -5.18
CA THR A 139 -0.78 12.03 -3.90
C THR A 139 -1.78 12.00 -2.76
N MET A 140 -1.87 10.87 -2.06
CA MET A 140 -2.79 10.72 -0.92
C MET A 140 -2.26 11.48 0.30
N THR A 141 -3.11 12.25 0.97
CA THR A 141 -2.81 12.84 2.27
C THR A 141 -3.54 12.05 3.36
N HIS A 142 -2.84 11.67 4.41
CA HIS A 142 -3.44 10.98 5.55
C HIS A 142 -2.63 11.29 6.80
N GLN A 143 -3.27 11.89 7.81
CA GLN A 143 -2.61 12.11 9.09
C GLN A 143 -2.44 10.77 9.80
N GLY A 144 -1.25 10.19 9.70
CA GLY A 144 -0.83 9.03 10.48
C GLY A 144 -0.44 9.48 11.90
N LYS A 145 -1.05 8.87 12.91
CA LYS A 145 -0.51 8.85 14.27
C LYS A 145 -0.19 7.41 14.63
#